data_AF-A0A9D8N1K0-F1
#
_entry.id   AF-A0A9D8N1K0-F1
#
_cell.length_a   1.000
_cell.length_b   1.000
_cell.length_c   1.000
_cell.angle_alpha   90.00
_cell.angle_beta   90.00
_cell.angle_gamma   90.00
#
_symmetry.space_group_name_H-M   'P 1'
#
loop_
_entity.id
_entity.type
_entity.pdbx_description
1 polymer ?
#
loop_
_entity_poly.entity_id
_entity_poly.type
_entity_poly.pdbx_seq_one_letter_code
_entity_poly.pdbx_strand_id
1 'polypeptide(L)'
;MKKLLFLLLFAAAGLQGWADEYYLVGGCTDSGWSAGEWERSAVRAYTADGTTWVWAGKLTTGEGDAGRFKIPNGTSEWHAGYWAPSQGTVLTSEWSGMDDNGDSNDYKWCVSEEGYYLITFKTDTKQIKAEKLTAPSKDGDYYLINSVSDYYYFAAYIATDDTKNAKARLTADLNFSGYTFTPMASDKHKFKGEFDGNGHTIDYAVVQASSYGKIGLFTYLADGANVHDLIMGPNCSFTATVKVGGIAGYARDGGEVTLTNIINMANVTSTGGSNGNEGNTAGFIACGTDKTMITATNCVNMGTVRGQDGQCAAFAGWTNESNGDPATNTTFTNCWNIGEIYNIEGTAQLYRNSGKVTATNCYDLTATGNQGTKLDAGAAASGELAIMLNARKTSGSDWYQTVGTDTHPFPFSSPSHTELTVTPTNGWYELSQPWQLRWMAECVNEKNGTYGNANIKLTDNINYSAYTGQAAMIGKPSNTFKGVFDGQCHTVTVA
;
A
#
# COMPACT_ATOMS: atom_id res chain seq x y z
N MET A 1 -8.28 -33.90 -2.14
CA MET A 1 -9.46 -33.05 -1.90
C MET A 1 -9.52 -32.00 -3.01
N LYS A 2 -10.65 -31.92 -3.72
CA LYS A 2 -10.83 -31.10 -4.92
C LYS A 2 -10.79 -29.61 -4.55
N LYS A 3 -9.85 -28.85 -5.13
CA LYS A 3 -9.78 -27.39 -5.02
C LYS A 3 -10.97 -26.79 -5.77
N LEU A 4 -11.87 -26.15 -5.03
CA LEU A 4 -13.00 -25.41 -5.57
C LEU A 4 -12.48 -24.01 -5.96
N LEU A 5 -12.25 -23.80 -7.26
CA LEU A 5 -11.84 -22.51 -7.82
C LEU A 5 -13.10 -21.64 -7.92
N PHE A 6 -13.29 -20.70 -6.99
CA PHE A 6 -14.32 -19.65 -7.14
C PHE A 6 -13.80 -18.62 -8.15
N LEU A 7 -14.14 -18.83 -9.42
CA LEU A 7 -13.97 -17.83 -10.47
C LEU A 7 -15.24 -16.96 -10.45
N LEU A 8 -15.16 -15.79 -9.81
CA LEU A 8 -16.20 -14.76 -9.95
C LEU A 8 -16.11 -14.17 -11.37
N LEU A 9 -16.93 -14.73 -12.27
CA LEU A 9 -17.23 -14.09 -13.56
C LEU A 9 -18.19 -12.93 -13.28
N PHE A 10 -17.72 -11.69 -13.40
CA PHE A 10 -18.62 -10.56 -13.63
C PHE A 10 -19.03 -10.58 -15.11
N ALA A 11 -20.31 -10.89 -15.34
CA ALA A 11 -20.93 -10.77 -16.65
C ALA A 11 -21.05 -9.27 -17.00
N ALA A 12 -20.34 -8.84 -18.04
CA ALA A 12 -20.52 -7.54 -18.66
C ALA A 12 -21.89 -7.50 -19.35
N ALA A 13 -22.87 -6.90 -18.67
CA ALA A 13 -24.10 -6.44 -19.30
C ALA A 13 -23.89 -4.98 -19.74
N GLY A 14 -24.13 -4.70 -21.02
CA GLY A 14 -23.78 -3.44 -21.66
C GLY A 14 -24.54 -2.21 -21.15
N LEU A 15 -23.83 -1.09 -21.11
CA LEU A 15 -24.26 0.32 -21.09
C LEU A 15 -23.13 1.08 -21.83
N GLN A 16 -23.31 1.58 -23.07
CA GLN A 16 -23.93 2.85 -23.49
C GLN A 16 -23.29 4.10 -22.84
N GLY A 17 -22.35 4.73 -23.56
CA GLY A 17 -21.84 6.10 -23.37
C GLY A 17 -20.76 6.28 -22.30
N TRP A 18 -19.48 6.36 -22.70
CA TRP A 18 -18.35 6.51 -21.78
C TRP A 18 -18.19 7.95 -21.26
N ALA A 19 -18.35 8.11 -19.95
CA ALA A 19 -17.78 9.18 -19.14
C ALA A 19 -17.22 8.54 -17.85
N ASP A 20 -16.10 7.81 -17.99
CA ASP A 20 -15.50 7.01 -16.90
C ASP A 20 -14.77 7.88 -15.85
N GLU A 21 -14.77 9.21 -16.00
CA GLU A 21 -14.04 10.14 -15.14
C GLU A 21 -14.87 11.39 -14.81
N TYR A 22 -15.28 11.50 -13.55
CA TYR A 22 -15.92 12.71 -13.02
C TYR A 22 -14.97 13.49 -12.13
N TYR A 23 -15.12 14.81 -12.15
CA TYR A 23 -14.36 15.74 -11.34
C TYR A 23 -15.24 16.95 -11.03
N LEU A 24 -14.89 17.69 -9.98
CA LEU A 24 -15.54 18.97 -9.67
C LEU A 24 -14.72 20.11 -10.25
N VAL A 25 -15.40 21.04 -10.93
CA VAL A 25 -14.82 22.29 -11.46
C VAL A 25 -15.65 23.47 -10.99
N GLY A 26 -14.99 24.58 -10.69
CA GLY A 26 -15.67 25.76 -10.20
C GLY A 26 -14.73 26.78 -9.61
N GLY A 27 -15.16 28.03 -9.50
CA GLY A 27 -14.36 29.07 -8.86
C GLY A 27 -14.10 28.79 -7.38
N CYS A 28 -14.92 27.93 -6.76
CA CYS A 28 -14.77 27.50 -5.38
C CYS A 28 -13.85 26.29 -5.18
N THR A 29 -13.36 25.67 -6.26
CA THR A 29 -12.43 24.54 -6.20
C THR A 29 -11.01 25.02 -6.50
N ASP A 30 -10.01 24.27 -6.04
CA ASP A 30 -8.60 24.55 -6.38
C ASP A 30 -8.28 24.39 -7.89
N SER A 31 -9.15 23.68 -8.62
CA SER A 31 -9.09 23.55 -10.08
C SER A 31 -9.65 24.77 -10.84
N GLY A 32 -10.43 25.64 -10.20
CA GLY A 32 -11.09 26.75 -10.89
C GLY A 32 -12.06 26.29 -12.00
N TRP A 33 -12.36 27.19 -12.94
CA TRP A 33 -13.16 26.91 -14.15
C TRP A 33 -12.32 26.31 -15.30
N SER A 34 -11.36 25.43 -14.98
CA SER A 34 -10.55 24.71 -15.98
C SER A 34 -11.09 23.28 -16.17
N ALA A 35 -11.97 23.07 -17.14
CA ALA A 35 -12.44 21.74 -17.54
C ALA A 35 -11.50 21.08 -18.58
N GLY A 36 -11.44 19.75 -18.62
CA GLY A 36 -10.68 18.99 -19.62
C GLY A 36 -9.17 18.86 -19.38
N GLU A 37 -8.58 19.64 -18.46
CA GLU A 37 -7.18 19.48 -18.02
C GLU A 37 -7.13 18.57 -16.78
N TRP A 38 -7.45 17.28 -16.95
CA TRP A 38 -7.58 16.28 -15.88
C TRP A 38 -6.32 16.07 -15.02
N GLU A 39 -5.14 16.50 -15.49
CA GLU A 39 -3.88 16.53 -14.71
C GLU A 39 -3.82 17.72 -13.73
N ARG A 40 -4.67 18.74 -13.91
CA ARG A 40 -4.75 19.93 -13.05
C ARG A 40 -5.92 19.93 -12.07
N SER A 41 -6.90 19.04 -12.24
CA SER A 41 -7.90 18.84 -11.18
C SER A 41 -7.22 18.20 -9.97
N ALA A 42 -7.17 18.96 -8.89
CA ALA A 42 -6.63 18.57 -7.60
C ALA A 42 -7.18 17.22 -7.08
N VAL A 43 -8.45 16.89 -7.39
CA VAL A 43 -9.13 15.67 -6.95
C VAL A 43 -10.11 15.16 -8.00
N ARG A 44 -10.12 13.84 -8.21
CA ARG A 44 -11.11 13.11 -9.03
C ARG A 44 -12.20 12.52 -8.14
N ALA A 45 -13.39 12.30 -8.72
CA ALA A 45 -14.40 11.49 -8.06
C ALA A 45 -14.14 10.00 -8.32
N TYR A 46 -14.39 9.17 -7.30
CA TYR A 46 -14.23 7.72 -7.37
C TYR A 46 -15.57 7.02 -7.21
N THR A 47 -15.69 5.78 -7.70
CA THR A 47 -16.89 4.96 -7.59
C THR A 47 -16.52 3.51 -7.31
N ALA A 48 -17.39 2.82 -6.57
CA ALA A 48 -17.30 1.37 -6.34
C ALA A 48 -18.34 0.58 -7.17
N ASP A 49 -19.38 1.24 -7.68
CA ASP A 49 -20.55 0.60 -8.31
C ASP A 49 -20.86 1.14 -9.73
N GLY A 50 -20.12 2.15 -10.20
CA GLY A 50 -20.31 2.80 -11.51
C GLY A 50 -21.38 3.88 -11.54
N THR A 51 -22.11 4.11 -10.44
CA THR A 51 -23.28 5.02 -10.39
C THR A 51 -23.21 6.02 -9.25
N THR A 52 -22.62 5.65 -8.12
CA THR A 52 -22.37 6.49 -6.95
C THR A 52 -20.92 6.94 -6.95
N TRP A 53 -20.73 8.25 -6.99
CA TRP A 53 -19.43 8.90 -7.09
C TRP A 53 -19.16 9.77 -5.87
N VAL A 54 -17.91 9.75 -5.42
CA VAL A 54 -17.46 10.48 -4.23
C VAL A 54 -16.25 11.33 -4.57
N TRP A 55 -16.34 12.63 -4.27
CA TRP A 55 -15.26 13.60 -4.35
C TRP A 55 -15.00 14.19 -2.96
N ALA A 56 -13.73 14.31 -2.57
CA ALA A 56 -13.33 14.87 -1.28
C ALA A 56 -12.35 16.03 -1.50
N GLY A 57 -12.72 17.25 -1.10
CA GLY A 57 -11.86 18.42 -1.31
C GLY A 57 -12.40 19.68 -0.64
N LYS A 58 -11.62 20.76 -0.70
CA LYS A 58 -12.02 22.07 -0.18
C LYS A 58 -12.93 22.81 -1.15
N LEU A 59 -13.99 23.42 -0.60
CA LEU A 59 -14.88 24.34 -1.31
C LEU A 59 -14.87 25.68 -0.58
N THR A 60 -14.63 26.77 -1.32
CA THR A 60 -14.74 28.15 -0.81
C THR A 60 -16.12 28.75 -1.10
N THR A 61 -16.44 29.84 -0.39
CA THR A 61 -17.64 30.64 -0.68
C THR A 61 -17.27 31.93 -1.41
N GLY A 62 -18.16 32.44 -2.24
CA GLY A 62 -17.94 33.69 -2.97
C GLY A 62 -19.16 34.11 -3.77
N GLU A 63 -19.19 35.38 -4.18
CA GLU A 63 -20.22 35.90 -5.07
C GLU A 63 -20.02 35.42 -6.51
N GLY A 64 -21.12 35.29 -7.26
CA GLY A 64 -21.09 34.86 -8.65
C GLY A 64 -20.33 33.54 -8.84
N ASP A 65 -19.51 33.46 -9.88
CA ASP A 65 -18.78 32.25 -10.27
C ASP A 65 -17.63 31.87 -9.33
N ALA A 66 -17.22 32.77 -8.42
CA ALA A 66 -16.15 32.49 -7.46
C ALA A 66 -16.57 31.49 -6.36
N GLY A 67 -17.86 31.41 -6.04
CA GLY A 67 -18.38 30.49 -5.01
C GLY A 67 -19.08 29.26 -5.58
N ARG A 68 -18.88 28.95 -6.87
CA ARG A 68 -19.77 28.05 -7.62
C ARG A 68 -19.01 26.91 -8.29
N PHE A 69 -19.68 25.76 -8.43
CA PHE A 69 -19.13 24.59 -9.13
C PHE A 69 -20.16 23.82 -9.96
N LYS A 70 -19.64 22.95 -10.82
CA LYS A 70 -20.35 21.94 -11.63
C LYS A 70 -19.56 20.64 -11.66
N ILE A 71 -20.18 19.58 -12.19
CA ILE A 71 -19.53 18.30 -12.45
C ILE A 71 -19.65 18.03 -13.96
N PRO A 72 -18.55 18.09 -14.74
CA PRO A 72 -18.58 17.79 -16.16
C PRO A 72 -18.99 16.34 -16.39
N ASN A 73 -19.81 16.08 -17.40
CA ASN A 73 -20.27 14.73 -17.74
C ASN A 73 -19.58 14.15 -18.98
N GLY A 74 -18.40 14.65 -19.32
CA GLY A 74 -17.58 14.18 -20.42
C GLY A 74 -16.10 14.55 -20.28
N THR A 75 -15.27 13.96 -21.14
CA THR A 75 -13.81 13.99 -21.05
C THR A 75 -13.12 15.07 -21.90
N SER A 76 -13.84 15.77 -22.78
CA SER A 76 -13.28 16.78 -23.68
C SER A 76 -14.08 18.08 -23.70
N GLU A 77 -13.44 19.16 -23.22
CA GLU A 77 -13.87 20.56 -23.29
C GLU A 77 -15.28 20.89 -22.77
N TRP A 78 -15.59 22.19 -22.69
CA TRP A 78 -16.81 22.68 -22.03
C TRP A 78 -18.12 22.24 -22.71
N HIS A 79 -18.07 21.50 -23.82
CA HIS A 79 -19.20 21.27 -24.71
C HIS A 79 -19.80 19.86 -24.64
N ALA A 80 -19.35 19.01 -23.71
CA ALA A 80 -19.89 17.66 -23.53
C ALA A 80 -21.15 17.59 -22.62
N GLY A 81 -21.40 18.62 -21.81
CA GLY A 81 -22.50 18.69 -20.84
C GLY A 81 -22.02 18.75 -19.38
N TYR A 82 -22.96 19.03 -18.46
CA TYR A 82 -22.69 19.08 -17.01
C TYR A 82 -23.84 18.51 -16.22
N TRP A 83 -23.49 17.84 -15.12
CA TRP A 83 -24.41 17.70 -14.00
C TRP A 83 -24.46 19.02 -13.24
N ALA A 84 -25.57 19.73 -13.44
CA ALA A 84 -25.87 21.02 -12.84
C ALA A 84 -27.28 21.00 -12.23
N PRO A 85 -27.61 21.93 -11.32
CA PRO A 85 -28.98 22.00 -10.84
C PRO A 85 -29.87 22.64 -11.91
N SER A 86 -31.18 22.36 -11.88
CA SER A 86 -32.18 22.98 -12.75
C SER A 86 -32.43 24.47 -12.44
N GLN A 87 -31.93 24.94 -11.30
CA GLN A 87 -31.85 26.33 -10.87
C GLN A 87 -30.64 26.50 -9.97
N GLY A 88 -30.00 27.68 -9.95
CA GLY A 88 -28.89 27.94 -9.02
C GLY A 88 -29.29 27.64 -7.58
N THR A 89 -28.51 26.81 -6.87
CA THR A 89 -28.90 26.32 -5.54
C THR A 89 -27.70 26.14 -4.61
N VAL A 90 -27.98 26.22 -3.31
CA VAL A 90 -27.02 26.01 -2.22
C VAL A 90 -27.23 24.58 -1.69
N LEU A 91 -26.19 23.75 -1.71
CA LEU A 91 -26.23 22.42 -1.12
C LEU A 91 -26.14 22.52 0.41
N THR A 92 -27.30 22.48 1.07
CA THR A 92 -27.42 22.37 2.53
C THR A 92 -27.84 20.97 2.99
N SER A 93 -28.30 20.14 2.05
CA SER A 93 -28.70 18.74 2.22
C SER A 93 -28.59 17.99 0.89
N GLU A 94 -29.00 16.72 0.85
CA GLU A 94 -29.21 16.01 -0.42
C GLU A 94 -30.23 16.75 -1.29
N TRP A 95 -29.96 16.80 -2.59
CA TRP A 95 -30.80 17.42 -3.60
C TRP A 95 -31.03 16.46 -4.76
N SER A 96 -32.26 16.44 -5.26
CA SER A 96 -32.67 15.60 -6.39
C SER A 96 -33.06 16.48 -7.58
N GLY A 97 -32.67 16.06 -8.79
CA GLY A 97 -32.99 16.77 -10.03
C GLY A 97 -31.78 17.29 -10.78
N MET A 98 -30.60 16.63 -10.65
CA MET A 98 -29.43 16.99 -11.46
C MET A 98 -29.80 16.89 -12.93
N ASP A 99 -29.71 18.01 -13.63
CA ASP A 99 -30.01 18.05 -15.05
C ASP A 99 -28.75 17.86 -15.87
N ASP A 100 -28.91 17.21 -17.02
CA ASP A 100 -27.86 17.13 -18.03
C ASP A 100 -28.01 18.36 -18.91
N ASN A 101 -27.49 19.49 -18.42
CA ASN A 101 -27.64 20.76 -19.10
C ASN A 101 -26.55 20.89 -20.16
N GLY A 102 -26.97 21.04 -21.43
CA GLY A 102 -26.18 21.71 -22.45
C GLY A 102 -26.09 23.22 -22.20
N ASP A 103 -25.28 23.93 -23.01
CA ASP A 103 -24.88 25.36 -22.84
C ASP A 103 -26.02 26.38 -22.64
N SER A 104 -27.29 26.01 -22.80
CA SER A 104 -28.45 26.91 -22.66
C SER A 104 -28.80 27.31 -21.21
N ASN A 105 -28.40 26.53 -20.19
CA ASN A 105 -28.66 26.82 -18.77
C ASN A 105 -27.37 26.69 -17.94
N ASP A 106 -26.77 27.84 -17.58
CA ASP A 106 -25.49 27.92 -16.84
C ASP A 106 -25.68 27.93 -15.31
N TYR A 107 -26.57 27.07 -14.80
CA TYR A 107 -26.79 26.95 -13.36
C TYR A 107 -25.66 26.20 -12.67
N LYS A 108 -25.39 26.58 -11.42
CA LYS A 108 -24.24 26.09 -10.66
C LYS A 108 -24.62 25.84 -9.22
N TRP A 109 -23.92 24.88 -8.62
CA TRP A 109 -23.98 24.58 -7.21
C TRP A 109 -23.14 25.57 -6.41
N CYS A 110 -23.49 25.84 -5.15
CA CYS A 110 -22.54 26.33 -4.15
C CYS A 110 -22.78 25.64 -2.82
N VAL A 111 -21.85 25.85 -1.89
CA VAL A 111 -22.01 25.55 -0.46
C VAL A 111 -22.31 26.83 0.32
N SER A 112 -22.88 26.69 1.52
CA SER A 112 -23.19 27.83 2.40
C SER A 112 -21.99 28.28 3.23
N GLU A 113 -20.98 27.42 3.41
CA GLU A 113 -19.81 27.69 4.23
C GLU A 113 -18.54 27.18 3.56
N GLU A 114 -17.43 27.88 3.77
CA GLU A 114 -16.13 27.36 3.36
C GLU A 114 -15.72 26.17 4.25
N GLY A 115 -15.07 25.18 3.64
CA GLY A 115 -14.50 24.04 4.35
C GLY A 115 -14.16 22.86 3.45
N TYR A 116 -13.82 21.74 4.07
CA TYR A 116 -13.64 20.46 3.38
C TYR A 116 -14.97 19.75 3.27
N TYR A 117 -15.25 19.19 2.10
CA TYR A 117 -16.51 18.53 1.80
C TYR A 117 -16.29 17.16 1.20
N LEU A 118 -17.17 16.24 1.56
CA LEU A 118 -17.46 15.04 0.80
C LEU A 118 -18.67 15.34 -0.08
N ILE A 119 -18.47 15.35 -1.39
CA ILE A 119 -19.54 15.47 -2.37
C ILE A 119 -19.85 14.06 -2.90
N THR A 120 -21.07 13.59 -2.64
CA THR A 120 -21.59 12.35 -3.18
C THR A 120 -22.62 12.66 -4.24
N PHE A 121 -22.47 12.10 -5.44
CA PHE A 121 -23.46 12.25 -6.49
C PHE A 121 -23.75 10.93 -7.17
N LYS A 122 -25.01 10.73 -7.54
CA LYS A 122 -25.53 9.52 -8.16
C LYS A 122 -26.01 9.84 -9.56
N THR A 123 -25.40 9.22 -10.56
CA THR A 123 -25.67 9.50 -11.99
C THR A 123 -26.96 8.85 -12.47
N ASP A 124 -27.35 7.72 -11.86
CA ASP A 124 -28.55 6.96 -12.19
C ASP A 124 -29.86 7.61 -11.70
N THR A 125 -29.81 8.17 -10.50
CA THR A 125 -30.94 8.77 -9.77
C THR A 125 -30.89 10.29 -9.78
N LYS A 126 -29.84 10.88 -10.36
CA LYS A 126 -29.66 12.34 -10.49
C LYS A 126 -29.71 13.06 -9.15
N GLN A 127 -29.07 12.47 -8.14
CA GLN A 127 -28.98 13.01 -6.77
C GLN A 127 -27.57 13.53 -6.47
N ILE A 128 -27.46 14.57 -5.66
CA ILE A 128 -26.18 15.06 -5.13
C ILE A 128 -26.35 15.47 -3.68
N LYS A 129 -25.31 15.23 -2.88
CA LYS A 129 -25.23 15.57 -1.48
C LYS A 129 -23.87 16.20 -1.21
N ALA A 130 -23.87 17.28 -0.43
CA ALA A 130 -22.65 17.87 0.12
C ALA A 130 -22.62 17.66 1.63
N GLU A 131 -21.54 17.07 2.13
CA GLU A 131 -21.32 16.85 3.56
C GLU A 131 -20.08 17.60 3.98
N LYS A 132 -20.25 18.62 4.83
CA LYS A 132 -19.10 19.33 5.40
C LYS A 132 -18.38 18.39 6.36
N LEU A 133 -17.11 18.13 6.07
CA LEU A 133 -16.26 17.27 6.88
C LEU A 133 -15.78 18.04 8.12
N THR A 134 -15.88 17.40 9.28
CA THR A 134 -15.36 17.95 10.53
C THR A 134 -13.89 17.61 10.64
N ALA A 135 -13.07 18.58 11.02
CA ALA A 135 -11.65 18.36 11.24
C ALA A 135 -11.44 17.35 12.38
N PRO A 136 -10.63 16.29 12.18
CA PRO A 136 -10.26 15.38 13.26
C PRO A 136 -9.43 16.12 14.31
N SER A 137 -9.46 15.59 15.54
CA SER A 137 -8.57 16.05 16.62
C SER A 137 -7.11 15.89 16.23
N LYS A 138 -6.23 16.70 16.84
CA LYS A 138 -4.78 16.59 16.65
C LYS A 138 -4.04 16.17 17.91
N ASP A 139 -2.94 15.45 17.71
CA ASP A 139 -1.88 15.26 18.70
C ASP A 139 -0.58 15.85 18.12
N GLY A 140 -0.16 16.99 18.65
CA GLY A 140 0.85 17.83 18.01
C GLY A 140 0.44 18.21 16.59
N ASP A 141 1.27 17.85 15.61
CA ASP A 141 1.02 18.13 14.20
C ASP A 141 0.18 17.05 13.49
N TYR A 142 -0.07 15.91 14.13
CA TYR A 142 -0.80 14.78 13.52
C TYR A 142 -2.30 14.98 13.62
N TYR A 143 -3.00 14.88 12.49
CA TYR A 143 -4.44 14.58 12.47
C TYR A 143 -4.67 13.13 12.91
N LEU A 144 -5.51 12.92 13.94
CA LEU A 144 -5.85 11.60 14.44
C LEU A 144 -7.01 11.01 13.65
N ILE A 145 -6.76 9.92 12.92
CA ILE A 145 -7.71 9.30 12.02
C ILE A 145 -8.32 8.09 12.72
N ASN A 146 -9.54 8.25 13.23
CA ASN A 146 -10.25 7.21 13.97
C ASN A 146 -11.42 6.60 13.17
N SER A 147 -11.77 7.20 12.02
CA SER A 147 -12.92 6.83 11.22
C SER A 147 -12.70 7.09 9.73
N VAL A 148 -13.55 6.49 8.90
CA VAL A 148 -13.58 6.76 7.45
C VAL A 148 -13.88 8.24 7.15
N SER A 149 -14.68 8.92 7.98
CA SER A 149 -14.92 10.36 7.82
C SER A 149 -13.67 11.20 8.08
N ASP A 150 -12.86 10.83 9.09
CA ASP A 150 -11.58 11.50 9.36
C ASP A 150 -10.60 11.28 8.21
N TYR A 151 -10.59 10.07 7.62
CA TYR A 151 -9.82 9.77 6.42
C TYR A 151 -10.23 10.67 5.26
N TYR A 152 -11.53 10.82 4.98
CA TYR A 152 -11.99 11.71 3.90
C TYR A 152 -11.60 13.16 4.16
N TYR A 153 -11.63 13.63 5.41
CA TYR A 153 -11.14 14.96 5.75
C TYR A 153 -9.65 15.10 5.38
N PHE A 154 -8.82 14.14 5.79
CA PHE A 154 -7.39 14.20 5.51
C PHE A 154 -7.10 14.10 4.00
N ALA A 155 -7.81 13.23 3.28
CA ALA A 155 -7.73 13.11 1.83
C ALA A 155 -8.12 14.42 1.12
N ALA A 156 -9.18 15.09 1.58
CA ALA A 156 -9.59 16.40 1.08
C ALA A 156 -8.53 17.48 1.35
N TYR A 157 -7.94 17.49 2.56
CA TYR A 157 -6.90 18.43 2.98
C TYR A 157 -5.63 18.32 2.13
N ILE A 158 -5.06 17.13 2.01
CA ILE A 158 -3.83 16.92 1.22
C ILE A 158 -4.05 17.18 -0.26
N ALA A 159 -5.27 17.07 -0.73
CA ALA A 159 -5.54 17.25 -2.14
C ALA A 159 -5.85 18.70 -2.51
N THR A 160 -5.88 19.64 -1.56
CA THR A 160 -6.09 21.07 -1.86
C THR A 160 -5.09 22.01 -1.22
N ASP A 161 -4.54 21.67 -0.06
CA ASP A 161 -3.70 22.58 0.73
C ASP A 161 -2.26 22.03 0.88
N ASP A 162 -1.71 22.02 2.09
CA ASP A 162 -0.30 21.73 2.35
C ASP A 162 -0.02 20.22 2.37
N THR A 163 0.78 19.75 1.42
CA THR A 163 1.21 18.35 1.34
C THR A 163 2.53 18.04 2.04
N LYS A 164 3.32 19.06 2.38
CA LYS A 164 4.66 18.90 2.97
C LYS A 164 4.60 18.74 4.48
N ASN A 165 3.73 19.48 5.15
CA ASN A 165 3.54 19.35 6.60
C ASN A 165 2.28 18.56 6.97
N ALA A 166 1.63 17.90 5.99
CA ALA A 166 0.50 17.02 6.24
C ALA A 166 0.95 15.81 7.05
N LYS A 167 0.47 15.67 8.30
CA LYS A 167 0.71 14.50 9.13
C LYS A 167 -0.59 13.87 9.59
N ALA A 168 -0.72 12.56 9.43
CA ALA A 168 -1.85 11.78 9.93
C ALA A 168 -1.36 10.57 10.71
N ARG A 169 -2.09 10.22 11.77
CA ARG A 169 -1.88 8.99 12.54
C ARG A 169 -3.19 8.21 12.65
N LEU A 170 -3.22 6.95 12.24
CA LEU A 170 -4.36 6.08 12.52
C LEU A 170 -4.43 5.78 14.02
N THR A 171 -5.62 5.87 14.59
CA THR A 171 -5.89 5.48 15.99
C THR A 171 -6.86 4.30 16.11
N ALA A 172 -7.33 3.81 14.96
CA ALA A 172 -8.18 2.65 14.83
C ALA A 172 -8.01 2.06 13.42
N ASP A 173 -8.38 0.78 13.27
CA ASP A 173 -8.51 0.18 11.95
C ASP A 173 -9.63 0.85 11.16
N LEU A 174 -9.40 1.08 9.87
CA LEU A 174 -10.37 1.67 8.95
C LEU A 174 -10.98 0.58 8.07
N ASN A 175 -12.31 0.50 8.07
CA ASN A 175 -13.07 -0.43 7.23
C ASN A 175 -13.94 0.35 6.25
N PHE A 176 -13.63 0.24 4.95
CA PHE A 176 -14.35 0.91 3.87
C PHE A 176 -15.54 0.11 3.32
N SER A 177 -15.96 -0.98 3.96
CA SER A 177 -17.19 -1.68 3.55
C SER A 177 -18.40 -0.75 3.63
N GLY A 178 -19.11 -0.61 2.51
CA GLY A 178 -20.22 0.33 2.36
C GLY A 178 -19.81 1.79 2.08
N TYR A 179 -18.51 2.07 1.90
CA TYR A 179 -17.98 3.38 1.54
C TYR A 179 -17.25 3.32 0.19
N THR A 180 -17.31 4.42 -0.57
CA THR A 180 -16.49 4.55 -1.78
C THR A 180 -15.10 5.03 -1.40
N PHE A 181 -14.09 4.19 -1.56
CA PHE A 181 -12.72 4.55 -1.26
C PHE A 181 -12.21 5.66 -2.20
N THR A 182 -11.54 6.68 -1.64
CA THR A 182 -10.89 7.75 -2.38
C THR A 182 -9.38 7.69 -2.15
N PRO A 183 -8.57 7.34 -3.16
CA PRO A 183 -7.12 7.51 -3.11
C PRO A 183 -6.71 8.92 -2.70
N MET A 184 -5.61 9.00 -1.96
CA MET A 184 -5.04 10.23 -1.45
C MET A 184 -4.10 10.90 -2.47
N ALA A 185 -3.92 12.22 -2.35
CA ALA A 185 -3.04 13.04 -3.18
C ALA A 185 -3.44 13.10 -4.67
N SER A 186 -2.72 13.93 -5.44
CA SER A 186 -2.85 14.04 -6.90
C SER A 186 -1.53 14.52 -7.52
N ASP A 187 -1.46 14.65 -8.85
CA ASP A 187 -0.24 15.16 -9.50
C ASP A 187 0.03 16.62 -9.12
N LYS A 188 -1.03 17.44 -8.96
CA LYS A 188 -0.92 18.83 -8.48
C LYS A 188 -0.50 18.88 -7.01
N HIS A 189 -1.10 18.03 -6.18
CA HIS A 189 -0.87 17.97 -4.74
C HIS A 189 -0.31 16.61 -4.34
N LYS A 190 0.94 16.35 -4.74
CA LYS A 190 1.65 15.12 -4.39
C LYS A 190 1.92 15.09 -2.89
N PHE A 191 1.73 13.94 -2.26
CA PHE A 191 1.99 13.80 -0.83
C PHE A 191 3.50 13.87 -0.56
N LYS A 192 3.89 14.69 0.43
CA LYS A 192 5.28 14.95 0.86
C LYS A 192 5.39 14.94 2.39
N GLY A 193 4.35 14.44 3.06
CA GLY A 193 4.18 14.50 4.50
C GLY A 193 4.35 13.13 5.15
N GLU A 194 3.73 12.95 6.31
CA GLU A 194 3.87 11.73 7.12
C GLU A 194 2.51 11.04 7.32
N PHE A 195 2.44 9.75 7.00
CA PHE A 195 1.28 8.91 7.25
C PHE A 195 1.70 7.75 8.15
N ASP A 196 1.37 7.88 9.44
CA ASP A 196 1.65 6.93 10.50
C ASP A 196 0.44 5.99 10.67
N GLY A 197 0.58 4.75 10.20
CA GLY A 197 -0.45 3.73 10.37
C GLY A 197 -0.54 3.23 11.82
N ASN A 198 0.47 3.45 12.67
CA ASN A 198 0.52 3.04 14.06
C ASN A 198 0.11 1.57 14.31
N GLY A 199 0.47 0.68 13.37
CA GLY A 199 0.14 -0.74 13.37
C GLY A 199 -1.30 -1.09 12.96
N HIS A 200 -2.11 -0.11 12.57
CA HIS A 200 -3.51 -0.29 12.18
C HIS A 200 -3.69 -0.74 10.73
N THR A 201 -4.87 -1.31 10.48
CA THR A 201 -5.28 -1.82 9.17
C THR A 201 -6.22 -0.86 8.45
N ILE A 202 -5.98 -0.64 7.15
CA ILE A 202 -6.98 -0.14 6.21
C ILE A 202 -7.48 -1.32 5.39
N ASP A 203 -8.78 -1.63 5.47
CA ASP A 203 -9.39 -2.76 4.75
C ASP A 203 -10.60 -2.32 3.91
N TYR A 204 -10.95 -3.15 2.91
CA TYR A 204 -12.00 -2.87 1.92
C TYR A 204 -11.79 -1.59 1.10
N ALA A 205 -10.57 -1.06 1.05
CA ALA A 205 -10.20 0.00 0.11
C ALA A 205 -10.15 -0.58 -1.32
N VAL A 206 -11.18 -0.32 -2.11
CA VAL A 206 -11.34 -0.88 -3.46
C VAL A 206 -11.46 0.23 -4.50
N VAL A 207 -10.63 0.13 -5.55
CA VAL A 207 -10.73 0.96 -6.75
C VAL A 207 -10.77 0.05 -7.98
N GLN A 208 -11.74 0.31 -8.86
CA GLN A 208 -11.78 -0.29 -10.19
C GLN A 208 -11.91 0.81 -11.25
N ALA A 209 -10.85 0.99 -12.03
CA ALA A 209 -10.74 2.00 -13.06
C ALA A 209 -10.46 1.37 -14.42
N SER A 210 -11.24 1.73 -15.43
CA SER A 210 -11.13 1.24 -16.82
C SER A 210 -10.41 2.21 -17.75
N SER A 211 -10.33 3.49 -17.40
CA SER A 211 -9.84 4.57 -18.27
C SER A 211 -8.61 5.31 -17.74
N TYR A 212 -8.36 5.26 -16.43
CA TYR A 212 -7.26 5.97 -15.78
C TYR A 212 -6.32 5.07 -15.01
N GLY A 213 -5.19 5.63 -14.60
CA GLY A 213 -4.12 4.96 -13.85
C GLY A 213 -3.58 5.81 -12.70
N LYS A 214 -2.39 5.46 -12.20
CA LYS A 214 -1.71 6.14 -11.07
C LYS A 214 -2.51 5.97 -9.77
N ILE A 215 -2.78 4.72 -9.42
CA ILE A 215 -3.64 4.35 -8.28
C ILE A 215 -2.88 3.55 -7.24
N GLY A 216 -3.20 3.82 -5.97
CA GLY A 216 -2.86 3.08 -4.78
C GLY A 216 -3.57 3.72 -3.59
N LEU A 217 -3.10 3.49 -2.36
CA LEU A 217 -3.52 4.31 -1.23
C LEU A 217 -3.26 5.81 -1.52
N PHE A 218 -2.10 6.10 -2.10
CA PHE A 218 -1.75 7.40 -2.67
C PHE A 218 -1.69 7.32 -4.20
N THR A 219 -2.16 8.35 -4.89
CA THR A 219 -1.97 8.45 -6.34
C THR A 219 -0.53 8.86 -6.66
N TYR A 220 -0.03 9.90 -5.97
CA TYR A 220 1.32 10.45 -6.13
C TYR A 220 2.04 10.70 -4.81
N LEU A 221 3.28 10.23 -4.73
CA LEU A 221 4.26 10.58 -3.70
C LEU A 221 5.41 11.41 -4.32
N ALA A 222 6.05 12.25 -3.51
CA ALA A 222 7.22 13.02 -3.88
C ALA A 222 8.18 13.17 -2.68
N ASP A 223 9.27 13.93 -2.87
CA ASP A 223 10.29 14.18 -1.85
C ASP A 223 9.70 14.52 -0.47
N GLY A 224 10.15 13.78 0.55
CA GLY A 224 9.73 13.95 1.94
C GLY A 224 8.55 13.07 2.37
N ALA A 225 7.89 12.37 1.44
CA ALA A 225 6.83 11.42 1.80
C ALA A 225 7.38 10.30 2.69
N ASN A 226 6.78 10.15 3.87
CA ASN A 226 7.07 9.09 4.83
C ASN A 226 5.78 8.33 5.16
N VAL A 227 5.66 7.08 4.74
CA VAL A 227 4.53 6.21 5.08
C VAL A 227 5.06 5.06 5.91
N HIS A 228 4.48 4.83 7.09
CA HIS A 228 4.99 3.79 7.97
C HIS A 228 3.96 3.14 8.87
N ASP A 229 4.31 1.98 9.43
CA ASP A 229 3.56 1.22 10.43
C ASP A 229 2.11 0.92 9.98
N LEU A 230 1.92 0.48 8.74
CA LEU A 230 0.62 0.37 8.11
C LEU A 230 0.35 -1.04 7.56
N ILE A 231 -0.89 -1.52 7.73
CA ILE A 231 -1.38 -2.74 7.08
C ILE A 231 -2.44 -2.38 6.04
N MET A 232 -2.22 -2.73 4.77
CA MET A 232 -3.28 -2.79 3.76
C MET A 232 -3.90 -4.18 3.82
N GLY A 233 -5.17 -4.25 4.22
CA GLY A 233 -5.89 -5.50 4.47
C GLY A 233 -6.16 -6.34 3.23
N PRO A 234 -6.53 -7.63 3.40
CA PRO A 234 -6.68 -8.59 2.31
C PRO A 234 -7.91 -8.33 1.43
N ASN A 235 -8.88 -7.51 1.88
CA ASN A 235 -10.05 -7.14 1.08
C ASN A 235 -9.81 -5.86 0.26
N CYS A 236 -8.63 -5.25 0.37
CA CYS A 236 -8.22 -4.15 -0.49
C CYS A 236 -7.90 -4.64 -1.91
N SER A 237 -8.27 -3.83 -2.90
CA SER A 237 -8.01 -4.15 -4.31
C SER A 237 -7.91 -2.90 -5.17
N PHE A 238 -6.81 -2.77 -5.91
CA PHE A 238 -6.58 -1.66 -6.83
C PHE A 238 -6.45 -2.17 -8.25
N THR A 239 -7.39 -1.80 -9.11
CA THR A 239 -7.39 -2.11 -10.54
C THR A 239 -7.45 -0.81 -11.34
N ALA A 240 -6.49 -0.58 -12.23
CA ALA A 240 -6.44 0.58 -13.11
C ALA A 240 -5.69 0.29 -14.42
N THR A 241 -5.62 1.23 -15.36
CA THR A 241 -5.01 0.98 -16.68
C THR A 241 -3.48 0.94 -16.65
N VAL A 242 -2.84 1.83 -15.90
CA VAL A 242 -1.38 2.01 -15.85
C VAL A 242 -0.94 2.47 -14.46
N LYS A 243 0.31 2.18 -14.07
CA LYS A 243 0.91 2.67 -12.81
C LYS A 243 0.03 2.38 -11.58
N VAL A 244 -0.15 1.10 -11.25
CA VAL A 244 -1.00 0.66 -10.13
C VAL A 244 -0.13 0.09 -9.00
N GLY A 245 -0.20 0.68 -7.83
CA GLY A 245 0.54 0.31 -6.63
C GLY A 245 -0.39 -0.06 -5.47
N GLY A 246 0.04 -0.92 -4.55
CA GLY A 246 -0.69 -1.13 -3.30
C GLY A 246 -0.57 0.05 -2.33
N ILE A 247 0.58 0.75 -2.35
CA ILE A 247 0.82 1.96 -1.55
C ILE A 247 0.74 3.22 -2.41
N ALA A 248 1.44 3.28 -3.53
CA ALA A 248 1.29 4.40 -4.45
C ALA A 248 1.43 4.06 -5.93
N GLY A 249 0.63 4.74 -6.75
CA GLY A 249 0.71 4.63 -8.20
C GLY A 249 2.01 5.21 -8.77
N TYR A 250 2.43 6.38 -8.30
CA TYR A 250 3.58 7.09 -8.87
C TYR A 250 4.40 7.82 -7.79
N ALA A 251 5.72 7.65 -7.80
CA ALA A 251 6.68 8.48 -7.08
C ALA A 251 7.53 9.31 -8.06
N ARG A 252 7.53 10.64 -7.96
CA ARG A 252 8.21 11.53 -8.92
C ARG A 252 8.63 12.88 -8.30
N ASP A 253 9.21 13.76 -9.12
CA ASP A 253 9.76 15.09 -8.79
C ASP A 253 11.10 15.08 -8.00
N GLY A 254 11.77 13.94 -7.93
CA GLY A 254 13.08 13.80 -7.28
C GLY A 254 12.99 13.68 -5.77
N GLY A 255 14.15 13.51 -5.12
CA GLY A 255 14.22 13.36 -3.67
C GLY A 255 13.94 11.95 -3.18
N GLU A 256 13.47 11.81 -1.93
CA GLU A 256 13.29 10.52 -1.26
C GLU A 256 11.84 10.27 -0.82
N VAL A 257 11.34 9.07 -1.13
CA VAL A 257 10.11 8.50 -0.59
C VAL A 257 10.48 7.35 0.34
N THR A 258 10.06 7.45 1.60
CA THR A 258 10.37 6.48 2.67
C THR A 258 9.14 5.64 3.02
N LEU A 259 9.32 4.32 3.03
CA LEU A 259 8.29 3.32 3.35
C LEU A 259 8.83 2.40 4.45
N THR A 260 8.24 2.39 5.64
CA THR A 260 8.79 1.61 6.78
C THR A 260 7.72 0.78 7.47
N ASN A 261 8.01 -0.49 7.78
CA ASN A 261 7.10 -1.36 8.54
C ASN A 261 5.69 -1.48 7.92
N ILE A 262 5.62 -1.67 6.59
CA ILE A 262 4.35 -1.77 5.87
C ILE A 262 4.08 -3.21 5.43
N ILE A 263 2.84 -3.65 5.64
CA ILE A 263 2.31 -4.92 5.13
C ILE A 263 1.28 -4.63 4.03
N ASN A 264 1.57 -5.02 2.79
CA ASN A 264 0.59 -4.99 1.71
C ASN A 264 -0.05 -6.37 1.48
N MET A 265 -1.32 -6.54 1.85
CA MET A 265 -2.14 -7.70 1.46
C MET A 265 -3.10 -7.40 0.32
N ALA A 266 -3.16 -6.15 -0.17
CA ALA A 266 -4.07 -5.73 -1.23
C ALA A 266 -3.71 -6.38 -2.57
N ASN A 267 -4.72 -6.77 -3.34
CA ASN A 267 -4.52 -7.20 -4.73
C ASN A 267 -4.33 -5.99 -5.64
N VAL A 268 -3.36 -6.05 -6.55
CA VAL A 268 -3.01 -4.95 -7.44
C VAL A 268 -3.01 -5.43 -8.89
N THR A 269 -3.78 -4.78 -9.76
CA THR A 269 -3.93 -5.18 -11.15
C THR A 269 -3.83 -3.99 -12.10
N SER A 270 -2.96 -4.10 -13.09
CA SER A 270 -2.99 -3.24 -14.27
C SER A 270 -3.70 -3.95 -15.42
N THR A 271 -4.68 -3.28 -16.03
CA THR A 271 -5.37 -3.78 -17.22
C THR A 271 -4.65 -3.43 -18.51
N GLY A 272 -3.56 -2.67 -18.44
CA GLY A 272 -2.83 -2.14 -19.59
C GLY A 272 -3.47 -0.86 -20.14
N GLY A 273 -2.63 -0.02 -20.74
CA GLY A 273 -3.03 1.19 -21.46
C GLY A 273 -2.87 1.03 -22.97
N SER A 274 -3.62 1.83 -23.74
CA SER A 274 -3.61 1.82 -25.21
C SER A 274 -2.23 2.09 -25.85
N ASN A 275 -1.28 2.64 -25.07
CA ASN A 275 0.02 3.13 -25.55
C ASN A 275 1.22 2.25 -25.15
N GLY A 276 0.98 1.00 -24.72
CA GLY A 276 1.96 -0.09 -24.80
C GLY A 276 3.25 -0.01 -23.98
N ASN A 277 3.45 0.92 -23.04
CA ASN A 277 4.72 1.02 -22.28
C ASN A 277 4.61 1.52 -20.82
N GLU A 278 3.41 1.61 -20.24
CA GLU A 278 3.22 2.16 -18.87
C GLU A 278 2.46 1.21 -17.91
N GLY A 279 2.40 -0.08 -18.22
CA GLY A 279 1.75 -1.10 -17.39
C GLY A 279 2.35 -1.31 -15.98
N ASN A 280 3.32 -0.50 -15.55
CA ASN A 280 4.00 -0.58 -14.26
C ASN A 280 3.03 -0.91 -13.12
N THR A 281 3.26 -2.03 -12.43
CA THR A 281 2.38 -2.52 -11.36
C THR A 281 3.23 -3.03 -10.21
N ALA A 282 2.91 -2.67 -8.96
CA ALA A 282 3.58 -3.25 -7.81
C ALA A 282 2.71 -3.38 -6.56
N GLY A 283 3.11 -4.23 -5.63
CA GLY A 283 2.50 -4.27 -4.29
C GLY A 283 2.75 -2.97 -3.50
N PHE A 284 3.79 -2.20 -3.83
CA PHE A 284 4.13 -0.95 -3.15
C PHE A 284 4.04 0.26 -4.08
N ILE A 285 5.12 0.56 -4.81
CA ILE A 285 5.20 1.72 -5.70
C ILE A 285 5.19 1.24 -7.14
N ALA A 286 4.18 1.63 -7.92
CA ALA A 286 4.10 1.13 -9.29
C ALA A 286 5.26 1.65 -10.14
N CYS A 287 5.52 2.95 -10.10
CA CYS A 287 6.56 3.60 -10.91
C CYS A 287 7.26 4.70 -10.12
N GLY A 288 8.60 4.70 -10.12
CA GLY A 288 9.43 5.82 -9.65
C GLY A 288 10.18 6.47 -10.82
N THR A 289 10.09 7.78 -11.01
CA THR A 289 10.83 8.53 -12.05
C THR A 289 11.49 9.81 -11.51
N ASP A 290 12.03 10.66 -12.37
CA ASP A 290 12.54 12.00 -12.06
C ASP A 290 13.62 12.01 -10.95
N LYS A 291 14.49 10.99 -10.92
CA LYS A 291 15.52 10.78 -9.87
C LYS A 291 14.99 10.54 -8.44
N THR A 292 13.68 10.29 -8.29
CA THR A 292 13.08 9.88 -7.02
C THR A 292 13.67 8.55 -6.54
N MET A 293 14.11 8.54 -5.29
CA MET A 293 14.63 7.38 -4.57
C MET A 293 13.50 6.75 -3.75
N ILE A 294 13.38 5.44 -3.82
CA ILE A 294 12.46 4.67 -2.98
C ILE A 294 13.30 3.97 -1.92
N THR A 295 13.06 4.29 -0.65
CA THR A 295 13.71 3.64 0.50
C THR A 295 12.64 2.86 1.24
N ALA A 296 12.66 1.53 1.10
CA ALA A 296 11.74 0.66 1.84
C ALA A 296 12.48 -0.20 2.86
N THR A 297 12.02 -0.16 4.11
CA THR A 297 12.60 -0.93 5.21
C THR A 297 11.51 -1.72 5.93
N ASN A 298 11.77 -3.01 6.20
CA ASN A 298 10.83 -3.90 6.88
C ASN A 298 9.44 -3.98 6.18
N CYS A 299 9.44 -4.06 4.86
CA CYS A 299 8.23 -4.05 4.06
C CYS A 299 7.91 -5.43 3.48
N VAL A 300 6.63 -5.79 3.41
CA VAL A 300 6.19 -7.07 2.85
C VAL A 300 5.07 -6.92 1.84
N ASN A 301 5.19 -7.65 0.72
CA ASN A 301 4.07 -7.92 -0.18
C ASN A 301 3.53 -9.35 0.00
N MET A 302 2.25 -9.44 0.33
CA MET A 302 1.46 -10.69 0.40
C MET A 302 0.31 -10.70 -0.60
N GLY A 303 -0.10 -9.53 -1.08
CA GLY A 303 -1.13 -9.39 -2.11
C GLY A 303 -0.67 -9.88 -3.48
N THR A 304 -1.64 -10.30 -4.30
CA THR A 304 -1.35 -10.70 -5.69
C THR A 304 -1.13 -9.47 -6.56
N VAL A 305 -0.09 -9.48 -7.38
CA VAL A 305 0.22 -8.39 -8.33
C VAL A 305 0.10 -8.92 -9.76
N ARG A 306 -0.71 -8.25 -10.60
CA ARG A 306 -0.90 -8.59 -12.01
C ARG A 306 -0.59 -7.37 -12.88
N GLY A 307 0.58 -7.36 -13.51
CA GLY A 307 0.94 -6.32 -14.47
C GLY A 307 0.74 -6.74 -15.93
N GLN A 308 1.17 -5.89 -16.84
CA GLN A 308 1.26 -6.16 -18.28
C GLN A 308 2.69 -5.94 -18.75
N ASP A 309 3.05 -6.53 -19.90
CA ASP A 309 4.28 -6.23 -20.66
C ASP A 309 5.60 -6.37 -19.86
N GLY A 310 5.69 -7.32 -18.92
CA GLY A 310 6.89 -7.49 -18.10
C GLY A 310 7.04 -6.44 -17.00
N GLN A 311 6.07 -5.54 -16.83
CA GLN A 311 6.19 -4.34 -15.99
C GLN A 311 5.60 -4.51 -14.59
N CYS A 312 5.98 -5.55 -13.87
CA CYS A 312 5.52 -5.75 -12.50
C CYS A 312 6.58 -6.28 -11.55
N ALA A 313 6.38 -6.01 -10.25
CA ALA A 313 7.21 -6.49 -9.17
C ALA A 313 6.48 -6.42 -7.82
N ALA A 314 7.05 -7.01 -6.77
CA ALA A 314 6.52 -6.91 -5.41
C ALA A 314 6.62 -5.47 -4.86
N PHE A 315 7.79 -4.84 -4.96
CA PHE A 315 8.06 -3.54 -4.32
C PHE A 315 8.09 -2.36 -5.29
N ALA A 316 8.69 -2.53 -6.47
CA ALA A 316 8.76 -1.45 -7.45
C ALA A 316 8.65 -1.95 -8.89
N GLY A 317 7.54 -1.63 -9.55
CA GLY A 317 7.24 -2.02 -10.94
C GLY A 317 8.09 -1.28 -11.97
N TRP A 318 8.65 -0.14 -11.56
CA TRP A 318 9.74 0.55 -12.21
C TRP A 318 10.50 1.41 -11.20
N THR A 319 11.82 1.40 -11.28
CA THR A 319 12.68 2.33 -10.56
C THR A 319 13.48 3.09 -11.60
N ASN A 320 13.33 4.42 -11.60
CA ASN A 320 13.91 5.47 -12.44
C ASN A 320 14.52 5.15 -13.81
N GLU A 321 14.14 5.95 -14.81
CA GLU A 321 14.85 6.04 -16.09
C GLU A 321 16.00 7.04 -16.02
N SER A 322 17.20 6.64 -16.44
CA SER A 322 17.78 7.10 -17.71
C SER A 322 19.26 6.72 -17.82
N ASN A 323 19.63 6.36 -19.05
CA ASN A 323 20.98 6.00 -19.45
C ASN A 323 21.98 7.12 -19.08
N GLY A 324 23.00 6.77 -18.28
CA GLY A 324 24.12 7.64 -17.96
C GLY A 324 24.08 8.33 -16.59
N ASP A 325 22.97 8.27 -15.85
CA ASP A 325 22.90 8.83 -14.49
C ASP A 325 23.54 7.84 -13.48
N PRO A 326 24.36 8.30 -12.50
CA PRO A 326 24.82 7.46 -11.39
C PRO A 326 23.64 6.76 -10.73
N ALA A 327 23.90 5.56 -10.17
CA ALA A 327 22.87 4.71 -9.56
C ALA A 327 21.93 5.53 -8.67
N THR A 328 20.61 5.35 -8.85
CA THR A 328 19.64 5.86 -7.88
C THR A 328 19.87 5.11 -6.57
N ASN A 329 19.88 5.79 -5.42
CA ASN A 329 20.02 5.11 -4.13
C ASN A 329 18.70 4.43 -3.69
N THR A 330 17.98 3.81 -4.62
CA THR A 330 16.79 3.02 -4.24
C THR A 330 17.25 1.83 -3.41
N THR A 331 16.70 1.70 -2.20
CA THR A 331 17.08 0.66 -1.25
C THR A 331 15.87 -0.13 -0.79
N PHE A 332 16.06 -1.44 -0.71
CA PHE A 332 15.14 -2.35 -0.05
C PHE A 332 15.91 -3.09 1.04
N THR A 333 15.52 -2.92 2.29
CA THR A 333 16.19 -3.52 3.45
C THR A 333 15.21 -4.32 4.28
N ASN A 334 15.52 -5.59 4.56
CA ASN A 334 14.65 -6.49 5.31
C ASN A 334 13.26 -6.64 4.68
N CYS A 335 13.16 -6.62 3.34
CA CYS A 335 11.89 -6.69 2.65
C CYS A 335 11.61 -8.10 2.14
N TRP A 336 10.36 -8.55 2.15
CA TRP A 336 10.04 -9.90 1.63
C TRP A 336 8.73 -10.00 0.86
N ASN A 337 8.66 -10.97 -0.04
CA ASN A 337 7.47 -11.23 -0.85
C ASN A 337 7.02 -12.68 -0.70
N ILE A 338 5.72 -12.90 -0.54
CA ILE A 338 5.06 -14.20 -0.71
C ILE A 338 3.87 -14.11 -1.67
N GLY A 339 3.43 -12.89 -2.01
CA GLY A 339 2.40 -12.67 -3.01
C GLY A 339 2.84 -13.12 -4.41
N GLU A 340 1.94 -13.75 -5.14
CA GLU A 340 2.17 -14.16 -6.52
C GLU A 340 2.25 -12.92 -7.43
N ILE A 341 3.29 -12.85 -8.27
CA ILE A 341 3.53 -11.74 -9.20
C ILE A 341 3.45 -12.28 -10.63
N TYR A 342 2.45 -11.82 -11.37
CA TYR A 342 2.18 -12.28 -12.75
C TYR A 342 2.67 -11.28 -13.79
N ASN A 343 3.21 -11.81 -14.89
CA ASN A 343 3.75 -11.07 -16.04
C ASN A 343 5.03 -10.27 -15.74
N ILE A 344 5.95 -10.86 -14.96
CA ILE A 344 7.26 -10.28 -14.65
C ILE A 344 8.20 -10.31 -15.86
N GLU A 345 9.16 -9.39 -15.88
CA GLU A 345 10.30 -9.45 -16.82
C GLU A 345 11.34 -10.46 -16.33
N GLY A 346 11.46 -11.59 -17.04
CA GLY A 346 12.43 -12.63 -16.71
C GLY A 346 12.22 -13.20 -15.30
N THR A 347 13.13 -12.88 -14.38
CA THR A 347 13.09 -13.31 -12.96
C THR A 347 13.05 -12.14 -11.98
N ALA A 348 12.79 -10.93 -12.48
CA ALA A 348 12.80 -9.68 -11.70
C ALA A 348 11.50 -9.50 -10.91
N GLN A 349 11.33 -10.32 -9.87
CA GLN A 349 10.08 -10.38 -9.11
C GLN A 349 9.97 -9.38 -7.96
N LEU A 350 11.07 -9.05 -7.27
CA LEU A 350 11.01 -8.14 -6.12
C LEU A 350 11.00 -6.68 -6.57
N TYR A 351 11.78 -6.35 -7.60
CA TYR A 351 11.91 -5.00 -8.12
C TYR A 351 12.47 -5.01 -9.55
N ARG A 352 12.07 -4.03 -10.36
CA ARG A 352 12.64 -3.83 -11.69
C ARG A 352 13.81 -2.83 -11.68
N ASN A 353 14.59 -2.88 -12.76
CA ASN A 353 15.83 -2.12 -12.96
C ASN A 353 16.95 -2.46 -11.95
N SER A 354 17.29 -3.76 -11.88
CA SER A 354 18.16 -4.33 -10.84
C SER A 354 19.58 -3.73 -10.78
N GLY A 355 20.11 -3.19 -11.87
CA GLY A 355 21.41 -2.52 -11.91
C GLY A 355 21.48 -1.19 -11.13
N LYS A 356 20.35 -0.75 -10.57
CA LYS A 356 20.19 0.55 -9.88
C LYS A 356 19.60 0.41 -8.48
N VAL A 357 19.35 -0.81 -8.01
CA VAL A 357 18.70 -1.07 -6.71
C VAL A 357 19.68 -1.77 -5.78
N THR A 358 19.79 -1.29 -4.54
CA THR A 358 20.50 -2.00 -3.47
C THR A 358 19.48 -2.73 -2.61
N ALA A 359 19.41 -4.06 -2.76
CA ALA A 359 18.57 -4.91 -1.92
C ALA A 359 19.42 -5.66 -0.90
N THR A 360 19.16 -5.45 0.39
CA THR A 360 19.88 -6.09 1.50
C THR A 360 18.92 -6.86 2.37
N ASN A 361 19.26 -8.11 2.70
CA ASN A 361 18.44 -8.95 3.57
C ASN A 361 16.98 -9.09 3.07
N CYS A 362 16.80 -9.19 1.75
CA CYS A 362 15.48 -9.36 1.14
C CYS A 362 15.20 -10.82 0.79
N TYR A 363 13.94 -11.23 0.87
CA TYR A 363 13.51 -12.62 0.68
C TYR A 363 12.36 -12.72 -0.32
N ASP A 364 12.34 -13.80 -1.10
CA ASP A 364 11.23 -14.11 -2.01
C ASP A 364 10.80 -15.56 -1.80
N LEU A 365 9.58 -15.73 -1.28
CA LEU A 365 9.00 -17.00 -0.88
C LEU A 365 8.16 -17.65 -1.99
N THR A 366 8.21 -17.09 -3.20
CA THR A 366 7.51 -17.65 -4.37
C THR A 366 8.40 -18.58 -5.20
N ALA A 367 7.87 -19.21 -6.25
CA ALA A 367 8.66 -20.13 -7.09
C ALA A 367 9.43 -19.44 -8.24
N THR A 368 9.01 -18.25 -8.69
CA THR A 368 9.38 -17.70 -10.01
C THR A 368 10.51 -16.67 -9.99
N GLY A 369 10.71 -15.95 -8.89
CA GLY A 369 11.71 -14.89 -8.78
C GLY A 369 13.11 -15.41 -8.43
N ASN A 370 14.14 -14.66 -8.84
CA ASN A 370 15.55 -14.94 -8.52
C ASN A 370 16.25 -13.76 -7.81
N GLN A 371 15.46 -12.83 -7.26
CA GLN A 371 15.94 -11.69 -6.48
C GLN A 371 15.74 -11.95 -4.99
N GLY A 372 16.68 -11.49 -4.18
CA GLY A 372 16.71 -11.80 -2.75
C GLY A 372 17.08 -13.26 -2.48
N THR A 373 17.03 -13.65 -1.21
CA THR A 373 17.24 -15.03 -0.78
C THR A 373 15.92 -15.80 -0.89
N LYS A 374 15.97 -16.97 -1.55
CA LYS A 374 14.80 -17.85 -1.67
C LYS A 374 14.57 -18.61 -0.37
N LEU A 375 13.33 -18.65 0.06
CA LEU A 375 12.84 -19.49 1.15
C LEU A 375 11.55 -20.15 0.70
N ASP A 376 11.21 -21.31 1.26
CA ASP A 376 9.92 -21.93 0.99
C ASP A 376 8.79 -21.14 1.67
N ALA A 377 7.58 -21.19 1.11
CA ALA A 377 6.41 -20.48 1.68
C ALA A 377 6.15 -20.82 3.16
N GLY A 378 6.50 -22.02 3.61
CA GLY A 378 6.38 -22.44 5.01
C GLY A 378 7.24 -21.63 5.99
N ALA A 379 8.32 -21.00 5.52
CA ALA A 379 9.22 -20.18 6.34
C ALA A 379 8.52 -18.95 6.93
N ALA A 380 7.43 -18.48 6.31
CA ALA A 380 6.63 -17.38 6.81
C ALA A 380 6.00 -17.72 8.18
N ALA A 381 5.42 -18.91 8.35
CA ALA A 381 4.73 -19.29 9.58
C ALA A 381 5.63 -19.97 10.64
N SER A 382 6.82 -20.41 10.24
CA SER A 382 7.67 -21.24 11.10
C SER A 382 8.53 -20.46 12.09
N GLY A 383 8.66 -19.14 11.94
CA GLY A 383 9.65 -18.34 12.67
C GLY A 383 11.01 -18.23 11.96
N GLU A 384 11.27 -19.04 10.93
CA GLU A 384 12.51 -18.97 10.14
C GLU A 384 12.72 -17.58 9.54
N LEU A 385 11.70 -17.08 8.84
CA LEU A 385 11.78 -15.80 8.16
C LEU A 385 11.99 -14.65 9.15
N ALA A 386 11.28 -14.63 10.27
CA ALA A 386 11.46 -13.62 11.32
C ALA A 386 12.89 -13.60 11.89
N ILE A 387 13.49 -14.77 12.16
CA ILE A 387 14.88 -14.87 12.64
C ILE A 387 15.86 -14.28 11.61
N MET A 388 15.63 -14.62 10.33
CA MET A 388 16.46 -14.19 9.20
C MET A 388 16.37 -12.67 8.97
N LEU A 389 15.15 -12.12 8.97
CA LEU A 389 14.87 -10.69 8.84
C LEU A 389 15.51 -9.88 9.97
N ASN A 390 15.50 -10.39 11.20
CA ASN A 390 16.15 -9.76 12.34
C ASN A 390 17.67 -9.86 12.33
N ALA A 391 18.31 -10.38 11.26
CA ALA A 391 19.75 -10.65 11.21
C ALA A 391 20.25 -11.40 12.47
N ARG A 392 19.40 -12.28 13.00
CA ARG A 392 19.63 -13.06 14.22
C ARG A 392 19.96 -12.17 15.43
N LYS A 393 19.33 -10.99 15.55
CA LYS A 393 19.40 -10.14 16.74
C LYS A 393 18.97 -10.94 17.97
N THR A 394 19.50 -10.54 19.13
CA THR A 394 19.30 -11.23 20.41
C THR A 394 18.47 -10.42 21.39
N SER A 395 18.09 -9.21 20.98
CA SER A 395 17.16 -8.28 21.62
C SER A 395 16.91 -7.12 20.65
N GLY A 396 15.76 -6.45 20.76
CA GLY A 396 15.45 -5.27 19.93
C GLY A 396 15.16 -5.64 18.47
N SER A 397 14.33 -6.67 18.29
CA SER A 397 13.88 -7.15 16.99
C SER A 397 13.06 -6.08 16.25
N ASP A 398 13.24 -6.04 14.93
CA ASP A 398 12.41 -5.23 14.03
C ASP A 398 11.22 -6.04 13.52
N TRP A 399 11.32 -7.38 13.56
CA TRP A 399 10.29 -8.31 13.15
C TRP A 399 9.86 -9.22 14.31
N TYR A 400 8.56 -9.37 14.50
CA TYR A 400 7.93 -10.09 15.60
C TYR A 400 7.08 -11.22 15.05
N GLN A 401 7.01 -12.33 15.77
CA GLN A 401 6.17 -13.47 15.42
C GLN A 401 5.89 -14.36 16.64
N THR A 402 4.64 -14.69 16.87
CA THR A 402 4.22 -15.76 17.79
C THR A 402 4.01 -17.05 17.00
N VAL A 403 5.04 -17.90 16.97
CA VAL A 403 5.05 -19.14 16.20
C VAL A 403 3.92 -20.08 16.63
N GLY A 404 3.22 -20.64 15.64
CA GLY A 404 2.02 -21.46 15.84
C GLY A 404 0.71 -20.69 15.92
N THR A 405 0.76 -19.36 16.04
CA THR A 405 -0.41 -18.45 15.98
C THR A 405 -0.35 -17.58 14.72
N ASP A 406 0.76 -16.85 14.55
CA ASP A 406 0.97 -15.97 13.42
C ASP A 406 1.31 -16.75 12.16
N THR A 407 0.67 -16.37 11.05
CA THR A 407 0.92 -16.99 9.73
C THR A 407 2.12 -16.37 9.01
N HIS A 408 2.63 -15.24 9.51
CA HIS A 408 3.81 -14.53 9.00
C HIS A 408 4.43 -13.61 10.08
N PRO A 409 5.65 -13.09 9.87
CA PRO A 409 6.22 -12.05 10.74
C PRO A 409 5.55 -10.69 10.56
N PHE A 410 5.53 -9.88 11.62
CA PHE A 410 5.02 -8.51 11.65
C PHE A 410 6.16 -7.51 11.94
N PRO A 411 6.23 -6.35 11.25
CA PRO A 411 7.32 -5.39 11.40
C PRO A 411 7.09 -4.37 12.53
N PHE A 412 6.16 -4.65 13.45
CA PHE A 412 5.85 -3.81 14.61
C PHE A 412 5.53 -4.71 15.81
N SER A 413 5.86 -4.21 17.01
CA SER A 413 5.59 -4.91 18.25
C SER A 413 4.12 -4.76 18.65
N SER A 414 3.48 -5.84 19.08
CA SER A 414 2.18 -5.78 19.75
C SER A 414 2.09 -6.86 20.83
N PRO A 415 1.12 -6.80 21.76
CA PRO A 415 0.89 -7.89 22.71
C PRO A 415 0.63 -9.26 22.04
N SER A 416 0.24 -9.26 20.75
CA SER A 416 -0.09 -10.45 19.97
C SER A 416 1.08 -11.02 19.17
N HIS A 417 2.18 -10.27 19.02
CA HIS A 417 3.34 -10.69 18.22
C HIS A 417 4.62 -10.59 19.06
N THR A 418 5.23 -11.75 19.33
CA THR A 418 6.37 -11.85 20.26
C THR A 418 7.72 -11.74 19.57
N GLU A 419 8.73 -11.23 20.26
CA GLU A 419 10.12 -11.29 19.80
C GLU A 419 10.62 -12.75 19.77
N LEU A 420 11.31 -13.15 18.69
CA LEU A 420 11.89 -14.49 18.54
C LEU A 420 13.36 -14.50 18.96
N THR A 421 13.59 -14.53 20.27
CA THR A 421 14.94 -14.68 20.86
C THR A 421 14.96 -15.80 21.89
N VAL A 422 16.13 -16.38 22.11
CA VAL A 422 16.35 -17.35 23.20
C VAL A 422 17.37 -16.76 24.17
N THR A 423 16.94 -16.52 25.40
CA THR A 423 17.82 -16.04 26.47
C THR A 423 18.24 -17.22 27.36
N PRO A 424 19.53 -17.33 27.76
CA PRO A 424 19.96 -18.44 28.59
C PRO A 424 19.43 -18.30 30.02
N THR A 425 18.98 -19.40 30.60
CA THR A 425 18.63 -19.52 32.01
C THR A 425 19.74 -20.29 32.73
N ASN A 426 20.36 -19.68 33.75
CA ASN A 426 21.49 -20.27 34.47
C ASN A 426 22.63 -20.75 33.55
N GLY A 427 22.90 -20.00 32.48
CA GLY A 427 23.95 -20.31 31.50
C GLY A 427 23.57 -21.37 30.45
N TRP A 428 22.32 -21.85 30.43
CA TRP A 428 21.81 -22.80 29.44
C TRP A 428 20.75 -22.17 28.54
N TYR A 429 20.89 -22.35 27.23
CA TYR A 429 19.84 -22.08 26.26
C TYR A 429 18.90 -23.29 26.20
N GLU A 430 17.67 -23.09 26.64
CA GLU A 430 16.66 -24.14 26.71
C GLU A 430 15.80 -24.11 25.45
N LEU A 431 15.83 -25.18 24.67
CA LEU A 431 15.12 -25.27 23.38
C LEU A 431 13.99 -26.30 23.49
N SER A 432 12.77 -25.90 23.15
CA SER A 432 11.57 -26.74 23.09
C SER A 432 10.88 -26.66 21.73
N GLN A 433 11.19 -25.67 20.91
CA GLN A 433 10.52 -25.43 19.63
C GLN A 433 11.50 -25.42 18.44
N PRO A 434 11.04 -25.81 17.24
CA PRO A 434 11.88 -25.84 16.03
C PRO A 434 12.59 -24.52 15.73
N TRP A 435 11.89 -23.39 15.86
CA TRP A 435 12.48 -22.07 15.58
C TRP A 435 13.62 -21.71 16.55
N GLN A 436 13.59 -22.21 17.80
CA GLN A 436 14.66 -21.95 18.77
C GLN A 436 15.94 -22.68 18.37
N LEU A 437 15.80 -23.91 17.86
CA LEU A 437 16.92 -24.66 17.30
C LEU A 437 17.44 -23.99 16.02
N ARG A 438 16.56 -23.49 15.14
CA ARG A 438 16.97 -22.68 13.97
C ARG A 438 17.76 -21.46 14.42
N TRP A 439 17.21 -20.68 15.34
CA TRP A 439 17.83 -19.46 15.86
C TRP A 439 19.22 -19.73 16.43
N MET A 440 19.37 -20.79 17.22
CA MET A 440 20.66 -21.17 17.81
C MET A 440 21.67 -21.59 16.75
N ALA A 441 21.27 -22.42 15.78
CA ALA A 441 22.13 -22.82 14.68
C ALA A 441 22.66 -21.60 13.90
N GLU A 442 21.77 -20.66 13.59
CA GLU A 442 22.12 -19.41 12.91
C GLU A 442 23.06 -18.52 13.74
N CYS A 443 22.82 -18.40 15.05
CA CYS A 443 23.69 -17.65 15.94
C CYS A 443 25.09 -18.27 16.03
N VAL A 444 25.20 -19.60 16.11
CA VAL A 444 26.49 -20.29 16.09
C VAL A 444 27.20 -20.12 14.74
N ASN A 445 26.46 -20.17 13.63
CA ASN A 445 26.99 -20.13 12.28
C ASN A 445 27.42 -18.72 11.84
N GLU A 446 26.77 -17.66 12.32
CA GLU A 446 27.09 -16.30 11.88
C GLU A 446 27.69 -15.42 12.98
N LYS A 447 27.54 -15.80 14.26
CA LYS A 447 28.03 -15.06 15.43
C LYS A 447 28.84 -15.97 16.37
N ASN A 448 29.68 -16.83 15.79
CA ASN A 448 30.41 -17.89 16.50
C ASN A 448 31.24 -17.40 17.69
N GLY A 449 31.84 -16.21 17.62
CA GLY A 449 32.60 -15.63 18.74
C GLY A 449 31.78 -15.48 20.04
N THR A 450 30.46 -15.36 19.92
CA THR A 450 29.53 -15.27 21.04
C THR A 450 28.86 -16.60 21.36
N TYR A 451 28.39 -17.32 20.34
CA TYR A 451 27.55 -18.52 20.52
C TYR A 451 28.28 -19.84 20.35
N GLY A 452 29.50 -19.84 19.84
CA GLY A 452 30.26 -21.04 19.51
C GLY A 452 30.55 -21.94 20.72
N ASN A 453 30.55 -21.39 21.94
CA ASN A 453 30.73 -22.13 23.20
C ASN A 453 29.46 -22.21 24.05
N ALA A 454 28.27 -21.97 23.48
CA ALA A 454 27.02 -21.97 24.22
C ALA A 454 26.71 -23.35 24.84
N ASN A 455 26.10 -23.37 26.04
CA ASN A 455 25.49 -24.58 26.60
C ASN A 455 24.04 -24.63 26.15
N ILE A 456 23.67 -25.66 25.41
CA ILE A 456 22.36 -25.84 24.81
C ILE A 456 21.76 -27.10 25.42
N LYS A 457 20.51 -27.04 25.87
CA LYS A 457 19.76 -28.23 26.26
C LYS A 457 18.38 -28.28 25.61
N LEU A 458 17.98 -29.45 25.17
CA LEU A 458 16.61 -29.68 24.71
C LEU A 458 15.69 -29.92 25.91
N THR A 459 14.49 -29.35 25.86
CA THR A 459 13.45 -29.48 26.90
C THR A 459 12.16 -30.11 26.38
N ASP A 460 12.09 -30.34 25.06
CA ASP A 460 11.04 -31.10 24.39
C ASP A 460 11.59 -31.73 23.09
N ASN A 461 10.82 -32.64 22.51
CA ASN A 461 11.09 -33.18 21.17
C ASN A 461 10.90 -32.08 20.12
N ILE A 462 11.84 -31.98 19.18
CA ILE A 462 11.81 -30.96 18.12
C ILE A 462 11.48 -31.62 16.78
N ASN A 463 10.37 -31.19 16.17
CA ASN A 463 10.03 -31.56 14.80
C ASN A 463 10.43 -30.45 13.82
N TYR A 464 11.52 -30.69 13.10
CA TYR A 464 12.15 -29.75 12.19
C TYR A 464 11.70 -29.90 10.73
N SER A 465 10.69 -30.73 10.46
CA SER A 465 10.26 -31.06 9.09
C SER A 465 9.71 -29.86 8.28
N ALA A 466 9.34 -28.77 8.95
CA ALA A 466 8.86 -27.54 8.32
C ALA A 466 9.97 -26.67 7.71
N TYR A 467 11.25 -26.96 7.99
CA TYR A 467 12.42 -26.21 7.51
C TYR A 467 13.08 -26.97 6.34
N THR A 468 12.33 -27.16 5.26
CA THR A 468 12.79 -27.87 4.08
C THR A 468 13.94 -27.11 3.41
N GLY A 469 15.01 -27.83 3.03
CA GLY A 469 16.16 -27.24 2.30
C GLY A 469 17.35 -26.78 3.14
N GLN A 470 17.23 -26.61 4.46
CA GLN A 470 18.36 -26.35 5.36
C GLN A 470 18.14 -27.00 6.73
N ALA A 471 18.76 -28.16 6.96
CA ALA A 471 18.83 -28.71 8.32
C ALA A 471 19.51 -27.70 9.25
N ALA A 472 19.04 -27.54 10.49
CA ALA A 472 19.73 -26.77 11.53
C ALA A 472 21.05 -27.45 11.89
N MET A 473 22.06 -27.28 11.05
CA MET A 473 23.42 -27.69 11.37
C MET A 473 23.99 -26.64 12.30
N ILE A 474 24.10 -26.99 13.59
CA ILE A 474 24.78 -26.16 14.57
C ILE A 474 26.28 -26.25 14.29
N GLY A 475 26.84 -25.17 13.78
CA GLY A 475 28.23 -25.07 13.37
C GLY A 475 28.45 -25.39 11.89
N LYS A 476 29.42 -24.68 11.30
CA LYS A 476 29.95 -24.92 9.94
C LYS A 476 31.48 -24.96 9.98
N PRO A 477 32.19 -25.44 8.94
CA PRO A 477 33.65 -25.57 8.97
C PRO A 477 34.40 -24.30 9.36
N SER A 478 33.92 -23.13 8.93
CA SER A 478 34.50 -21.83 9.31
C SER A 478 34.09 -21.34 10.71
N ASN A 479 33.00 -21.86 11.27
CA ASN A 479 32.40 -21.46 12.54
C ASN A 479 31.93 -22.71 13.31
N THR A 480 32.88 -23.46 13.85
CA THR A 480 32.62 -24.74 14.52
C THR A 480 31.94 -24.52 15.89
N PHE A 481 30.98 -25.38 16.24
CA PHE A 481 30.44 -25.45 17.58
C PHE A 481 31.39 -26.19 18.53
N LYS A 482 31.65 -25.59 19.70
CA LYS A 482 32.58 -26.06 20.73
C LYS A 482 31.94 -26.09 22.13
N GLY A 483 30.65 -25.77 22.22
CA GLY A 483 29.89 -25.77 23.45
C GLY A 483 29.38 -27.16 23.85
N VAL A 484 28.48 -27.17 24.83
CA VAL A 484 27.79 -28.40 25.27
C VAL A 484 26.41 -28.45 24.64
N PHE A 485 26.05 -29.59 24.05
CA PHE A 485 24.70 -29.86 23.59
C PHE A 485 24.13 -31.06 24.36
N ASP A 486 23.24 -30.81 25.30
CA ASP A 486 22.56 -31.83 26.09
C ASP A 486 21.17 -32.12 25.49
N GLY A 487 21.03 -33.26 24.82
CA GLY A 487 19.76 -33.66 24.21
C GLY A 487 18.68 -34.04 25.22
N GLN A 488 19.01 -34.30 26.50
CA GLN A 488 18.09 -34.79 27.53
C GLN A 488 17.16 -35.94 27.08
N CYS A 489 17.66 -36.81 26.20
CA CYS A 489 16.92 -37.91 25.55
C CYS A 489 15.72 -37.49 24.67
N HIS A 490 15.60 -36.21 24.30
CA HIS A 490 14.61 -35.75 23.32
C HIS A 490 15.03 -36.06 21.89
N THR A 491 14.05 -36.23 21.01
CA THR A 491 14.27 -36.50 19.58
C THR A 491 14.29 -35.21 18.77
N VAL A 492 15.16 -35.13 17.77
CA VAL A 492 15.09 -34.13 16.69
C VAL A 492 14.73 -34.86 15.40
N THR A 493 13.57 -34.54 14.83
CA THR A 493 13.10 -35.11 13.56
C THR A 493 13.36 -34.12 12.43
N VAL A 494 13.92 -34.58 11.31
CA VAL A 494 14.16 -33.78 10.08
C VAL A 494 13.38 -34.38 8.91
N ALA A 495 13.11 -33.57 7.87
CA ALA A 495 12.38 -33.97 6.67
C ALA A 495 13.13 -34.98 5.79
#